data_AF-A0A1R0ZI40-F1
#
_entry.id   AF-A0A1R0ZI40-F1
#
_cell.length_a   1.000
_cell.length_b   1.000
_cell.length_c   1.000
_cell.angle_alpha   90.00
_cell.angle_beta   90.00
_cell.angle_gamma   90.00
#
_symmetry.space_group_name_H-M   'P 1'
#
loop_
_entity.id
_entity.type
_entity.pdbx_description
1 polymer ?
#
loop_
_entity_poly.entity_id
_entity_poly.type
_entity_poly.pdbx_seq_one_letter_code
_entity_poly.pdbx_strand_id
1 'polypeptide(L)' 'MQKHDLHKEHVNDDGANDLSNCVPACYSCNSQKWKFCFEDWYNESNKSYTEDRINKIHIWLKIDFRRYLES' A
#
# COMPACT_ATOMS: atom_id res chain seq x y z
N MET A 1 -16.41 13.54 -9.36
CA MET A 1 -15.27 12.67 -9.02
C MET A 1 -15.78 11.24 -9.10
N GLN A 2 -15.39 10.45 -10.10
CA GLN A 2 -15.79 9.04 -10.15
C GLN A 2 -15.16 8.31 -8.96
N LYS A 3 -15.98 7.62 -8.15
CA LYS A 3 -15.50 6.76 -7.07
C LYS A 3 -14.90 5.51 -7.73
N HIS A 4 -13.58 5.49 -7.86
CA HIS A 4 -12.87 4.26 -8.14
C HIS A 4 -12.54 3.61 -6.80
N ASP A 5 -12.87 2.33 -6.66
CA ASP A 5 -12.43 1.53 -5.52
C ASP A 5 -10.90 1.46 -5.50
N LEU A 6 -10.32 1.38 -4.31
CA LEU A 6 -8.88 1.22 -4.14
C LEU A 6 -8.49 -0.23 -4.42
N HIS A 7 -7.35 -0.41 -5.06
CA HIS A 7 -6.74 -1.72 -5.30
C HIS A 7 -5.98 -2.19 -4.06
N LYS A 8 -5.87 -3.52 -3.90
CA LYS A 8 -4.97 -4.16 -2.93
C LYS A 8 -3.58 -4.26 -3.56
N GLU A 9 -2.76 -3.26 -3.32
CA GLU A 9 -1.39 -3.21 -3.83
C GLU A 9 -0.47 -4.04 -2.96
N HIS A 10 0.30 -4.96 -3.57
CA HIS A 10 1.31 -5.71 -2.86
C HIS A 10 2.49 -4.81 -2.47
N VAL A 11 2.86 -4.79 -1.20
CA VAL A 11 4.04 -4.07 -0.71
C VAL A 11 5.31 -4.77 -1.19
N ASN A 12 5.38 -6.09 -0.98
CA ASN A 12 6.35 -6.97 -1.60
C ASN A 12 5.67 -7.81 -2.69
N ASP A 13 6.10 -7.66 -3.94
CA ASP A 13 5.53 -8.39 -5.10
C ASP A 13 5.69 -9.91 -4.97
N ASP A 14 6.76 -10.37 -4.32
CA ASP A 14 7.02 -11.79 -4.02
C ASP A 14 6.46 -12.22 -2.65
N GLY A 15 5.71 -11.35 -1.97
CA GLY A 15 5.18 -11.57 -0.63
C GLY A 15 3.86 -12.37 -0.59
N ALA A 16 3.20 -12.34 0.58
CA ALA A 16 1.90 -12.98 0.76
C ALA A 16 0.81 -12.31 -0.11
N ASN A 17 -0.16 -13.10 -0.57
CA ASN A 17 -1.33 -12.59 -1.31
C ASN A 17 -2.50 -12.18 -0.37
N ASP A 18 -2.20 -11.91 0.91
CA ASP A 18 -3.16 -11.54 1.93
C ASP A 18 -3.00 -10.08 2.40
N LEU A 19 -3.85 -9.65 3.34
CA LEU A 19 -3.87 -8.27 3.83
C LEU A 19 -2.60 -7.87 4.60
N SER A 20 -1.79 -8.82 5.08
CA SER A 20 -0.54 -8.50 5.77
C SER A 20 0.52 -7.90 4.84
N ASN A 21 0.38 -8.12 3.54
CA ASN A 21 1.28 -7.62 2.49
C ASN A 21 0.57 -6.70 1.47
N CYS A 22 -0.71 -6.39 1.68
CA CYS A 22 -1.47 -5.52 0.78
C CYS A 22 -1.79 -4.17 1.42
N VAL A 23 -1.67 -3.08 0.66
CA VAL A 23 -2.10 -1.73 1.06
C VAL A 23 -3.09 -1.16 0.05
N PRO A 24 -4.03 -0.30 0.48
CA PRO A 24 -4.96 0.35 -0.45
C PRO A 24 -4.23 1.37 -1.33
N ALA A 25 -4.32 1.23 -2.65
CA ALA A 25 -3.73 2.15 -3.62
C ALA A 25 -4.72 2.51 -4.74
N CYS A 26 -4.61 3.73 -5.28
CA CYS A 26 -5.33 4.05 -6.52
C CYS A 26 -4.68 3.32 -7.71
N TYR A 27 -5.43 3.18 -8.81
CA TYR A 27 -4.97 2.53 -10.03
C TYR A 27 -3.61 3.07 -10.52
N SER A 28 -3.42 4.38 -10.51
CA SER A 28 -2.18 5.01 -10.97
C SER A 28 -1.00 4.73 -10.05
N CYS A 29 -1.20 4.65 -8.73
CA CYS A 29 -0.14 4.31 -7.79
C CYS A 29 0.28 2.85 -7.92
N ASN A 30 -0.68 1.92 -7.94
CA ASN A 30 -0.43 0.49 -8.20
C ASN A 30 0.35 0.33 -9.52
N SER A 31 -0.15 0.91 -10.61
CA SER A 31 0.50 0.80 -11.92
C SER A 31 1.93 1.39 -11.94
N GLN A 32 2.18 2.46 -11.20
CA GLN A 32 3.51 3.09 -11.14
C GLN A 32 4.49 2.30 -10.26
N LYS A 33 4.03 1.71 -9.16
CA LYS A 33 4.88 0.86 -8.32
C LYS A 33 5.17 -0.46 -9.03
N TRP A 34 4.14 -1.13 -9.54
CA TRP A 34 4.27 -2.43 -10.18
C TRP A 34 5.09 -3.38 -9.28
N LYS A 35 6.24 -3.84 -9.77
CA LYS A 35 7.16 -4.74 -9.04
C LYS A 35 8.28 -4.03 -8.25
N PHE A 36 8.34 -2.70 -8.28
CA PHE A 36 9.38 -1.97 -7.55
C PHE A 36 9.19 -2.17 -6.05
N CYS A 37 10.32 -2.24 -5.33
CA CYS A 37 10.33 -2.29 -3.89
C CYS A 37 9.58 -1.07 -3.33
N PHE A 38 8.73 -1.29 -2.34
CA PHE A 38 7.85 -0.25 -1.83
C PHE A 38 8.64 0.95 -1.27
N GLU A 39 9.72 0.70 -0.52
CA GLU A 39 10.59 1.71 0.07
C GLU A 39 11.37 2.50 -1.00
N ASP A 40 11.74 1.84 -2.10
CA ASP A 40 12.41 2.49 -3.23
C ASP A 40 11.45 3.35 -4.06
N TRP A 41 10.16 2.97 -4.10
CA TRP A 41 9.15 3.70 -4.86
C TRP A 41 8.46 4.80 -4.05
N TYR A 42 8.24 4.61 -2.75
CA TYR A 42 7.50 5.53 -1.87
C TYR A 42 8.40 6.23 -0.86
N ASN A 43 9.29 7.08 -1.38
CA ASN A 43 10.18 7.95 -0.61
C ASN A 43 9.95 9.44 -0.93
N GLU A 44 10.77 10.33 -0.39
CA GLU A 44 10.68 11.79 -0.53
C GLU A 44 10.62 12.30 -1.98
N SER A 45 11.13 11.53 -2.96
CA SER A 45 11.04 11.90 -4.38
C SER A 45 9.65 11.64 -5.00
N ASN A 46 8.83 10.81 -4.35
CA ASN A 46 7.48 10.50 -4.80
C ASN A 46 6.54 11.67 -4.48
N LYS A 47 5.84 12.20 -5.49
CA LYS A 47 4.93 13.34 -5.35
C LYS A 47 3.80 13.14 -4.33
N SER A 48 3.47 11.89 -4.04
CA SER A 48 2.42 11.50 -3.09
C SER A 48 2.98 11.18 -1.70
N TYR A 49 4.28 11.26 -1.49
CA TYR A 49 4.92 10.98 -0.22
C TYR A 49 4.60 12.05 0.81
N THR A 50 4.21 11.60 2.00
CA THR A 50 4.23 12.39 3.23
C THR A 50 4.59 11.48 4.39
N GLU A 51 5.26 12.02 5.41
CA GLU A 51 5.63 11.27 6.62
C GLU A 51 4.40 10.64 7.31
N ASP A 52 3.28 11.36 7.36
CA ASP A 52 2.00 10.85 7.89
C ASP A 52 1.50 9.62 7.11
N ARG A 53 1.59 9.62 5.78
CA ARG A 53 1.09 8.52 4.95
C ARG A 53 1.96 7.26 5.09
N ILE A 54 3.28 7.40 5.08
CA ILE A 54 4.17 6.25 5.27
C ILE A 54 4.01 5.66 6.68
N ASN A 55 3.84 6.50 7.70
CA ASN A 55 3.56 6.03 9.07
C ASN A 55 2.25 5.24 9.14
N LYS A 56 1.19 5.69 8.49
CA LYS A 56 -0.08 4.94 8.40
C LYS A 56 0.08 3.61 7.69
N ILE A 57 0.85 3.57 6.60
CA ILE A 57 1.13 2.32 5.87
C ILE A 57 1.91 1.33 6.75
N HIS A 58 2.92 1.80 7.48
CA HIS A 58 3.67 0.95 8.42
C HIS A 58 2.78 0.41 9.55
N ILE A 59 1.91 1.24 10.13
CA ILE A 59 0.94 0.80 11.15
C ILE A 59 -0.02 -0.23 10.56
N TRP A 60 -0.51 0.02 9.34
CA TRP A 60 -1.35 -0.92 8.61
C TRP A 60 -0.71 -2.29 8.49
N LEU A 61 0.51 -2.36 7.93
CA LEU A 61 1.24 -3.62 7.72
C LEU A 61 1.60 -4.34 9.02
N LYS A 62 1.75 -3.59 10.12
CA LYS A 62 2.10 -4.16 11.41
C LYS A 62 0.90 -4.74 12.16
N ILE A 63 -0.23 -4.02 12.19
CA ILE A 63 -1.34 -4.39 13.09
C ILE A 63 -2.74 -4.08 12.58
N ASP A 64 -2.99 -2.96 11.90
CA ASP A 64 -4.39 -2.58 11.62
C ASP A 64 -5.09 -3.53 10.63
N PHE A 65 -4.34 -4.18 9.74
CA PHE A 65 -4.92 -5.17 8.81
C PHE A 65 -5.65 -6.32 9.52
N ARG A 66 -5.22 -6.67 10.75
CA ARG A 66 -5.78 -7.77 11.52
C ARG A 66 -7.23 -7.53 11.93
N ARG A 67 -7.65 -6.27 12.06
CA ARG A 67 -9.04 -5.91 12.35
C ARG A 67 -10.02 -6.35 11.25
N TYR A 68 -9.49 -6.73 10.09
CA TYR A 68 -10.24 -7.15 8.91
C TYR A 68 -10.06 -8.63 8.59
N LEU A 69 -9.38 -9.40 9.46
CA LEU A 69 -9.19 -10.85 9.30
C LEU A 69 -10.21 -11.67 10.10
N GLU A 70 -10.92 -11.08 11.06
CA GLU A 70 -11.96 -11.75 11.83
C GLU A 70 -13.33 -11.46 11.20
N SER A 71 -13.89 -12.48 10.53
CA SER A 71 -15.24 -12.54 9.99
C SER A 71 -15.86 -13.91 10.24
#